data_AF-A0A369AJ26-F1
#
_entry.id   AF-A0A369AJ26-F1
#
_cell.length_a   1.000
_cell.length_b   1.000
_cell.length_c   1.000
_cell.angle_alpha   90.00
_cell.angle_beta   90.00
_cell.angle_gamma   90.00
#
_symmetry.space_group_name_H-M   'P 1'
#
loop_
_entity.id
_entity.type
_entity.pdbx_description
1 polymer ?
#
loop_
_entity_poly.entity_id
_entity_poly.type
_entity_poly.pdbx_seq_one_letter_code
_entity_poly.pdbx_strand_id
1 'polypeptide(L)'
;MNRTQRRQRDTLTRQLRAHIAEHGIEAVLDKMFGPGSWRYDAREQLWIVPDSKDTGPGRAYYCVRANGDWFKARLDTVHTQ
;
A
#
# COMPACT_ATOMS: atom_id res chain seq x y z
N MET A 1 -17.47 -11.35 -1.62
CA MET A 1 -16.36 -10.77 -2.42
C MET A 1 -16.42 -11.33 -3.83
N ASN A 2 -16.71 -10.51 -4.84
CA ASN A 2 -17.05 -10.96 -6.20
C ASN A 2 -15.85 -11.50 -6.99
N ARG A 3 -16.06 -12.55 -7.81
CA ARG A 3 -15.02 -13.24 -8.61
C ARG A 3 -14.23 -12.28 -9.53
N THR A 4 -14.89 -11.24 -10.05
CA THR A 4 -14.29 -10.21 -10.92
C THR A 4 -13.33 -9.29 -10.17
N GLN A 5 -13.64 -8.92 -8.92
CA GLN A 5 -12.75 -8.12 -8.08
C GLN A 5 -11.50 -8.90 -7.65
N ARG A 6 -11.63 -10.22 -7.42
CA ARG A 6 -10.45 -11.08 -7.16
C ARG A 6 -9.50 -11.09 -8.35
N ARG A 7 -9.99 -11.33 -9.57
CA ARG A 7 -9.16 -11.33 -10.78
C ARG A 7 -8.47 -9.98 -11.02
N GLN A 8 -9.19 -8.88 -10.83
CA GLN A 8 -8.58 -7.55 -10.92
C GLN A 8 -7.47 -7.33 -9.89
N ARG A 9 -7.68 -7.74 -8.62
CA ARG A 9 -6.64 -7.69 -7.59
C ARG A 9 -5.44 -8.55 -7.96
N ASP A 10 -5.65 -9.76 -8.43
CA ASP A 10 -4.57 -10.68 -8.83
C ASP A 10 -3.73 -10.10 -9.97
N THR A 11 -4.36 -9.57 -11.02
CA THR A 11 -3.64 -8.95 -12.14
C THR A 11 -2.84 -7.73 -11.70
N LEU A 12 -3.44 -6.84 -10.91
CA LEU A 12 -2.76 -5.68 -10.32
C LEU A 12 -1.58 -6.10 -9.44
N THR A 13 -1.77 -7.12 -8.60
CA THR A 13 -0.72 -7.63 -7.70
C THR A 13 0.43 -8.21 -8.51
N ARG A 14 0.14 -8.93 -9.60
CA ARG A 14 1.16 -9.50 -10.49
C ARG A 14 1.94 -8.42 -11.25
N GLN A 15 1.26 -7.39 -11.74
CA GLN A 15 1.91 -6.24 -12.37
C GLN A 15 2.77 -5.45 -11.37
N LEU A 16 2.29 -5.25 -10.13
CA LEU A 16 3.09 -4.64 -9.07
C LEU A 16 4.38 -5.44 -8.84
N ARG A 17 4.26 -6.76 -8.66
CA ARG A 17 5.40 -7.64 -8.41
C ARG A 17 6.43 -7.61 -9.54
N ALA A 18 5.98 -7.62 -10.80
CA ALA A 18 6.87 -7.53 -11.94
C ALA A 18 7.63 -6.19 -11.97
N HIS A 19 6.93 -5.07 -11.78
CA HIS A 19 7.55 -3.76 -11.76
C HIS A 19 8.49 -3.55 -10.56
N ILE A 20 8.16 -4.10 -9.39
CA ILE A 20 9.04 -4.05 -8.21
C ILE A 20 10.35 -4.81 -8.47
N ALA A 21 10.29 -5.97 -9.14
CA ALA A 21 11.48 -6.74 -9.47
C ALA A 21 12.41 -6.02 -10.46
N GLU A 22 11.84 -5.21 -11.36
CA GLU A 22 12.60 -4.54 -12.42
C GLU A 22 13.17 -3.17 -11.99
N HIS A 23 12.41 -2.38 -11.23
CA HIS A 23 12.78 -0.99 -10.89
C HIS A 23 12.94 -0.74 -9.38
N GLY A 24 12.65 -1.73 -8.54
CA GLY A 24 12.53 -1.54 -7.10
C GLY A 24 11.19 -0.93 -6.71
N ILE A 25 10.78 -1.20 -5.46
CA ILE A 25 9.47 -0.79 -4.94
C ILE A 25 9.31 0.73 -4.83
N GLU A 26 10.39 1.45 -4.52
CA GLU A 26 10.37 2.91 -4.34
C GLU A 26 9.94 3.63 -5.63
N ALA A 27 10.53 3.25 -6.77
CA ALA A 27 10.16 3.81 -8.08
C ALA A 27 8.69 3.51 -8.46
N VAL A 28 8.19 2.33 -8.08
CA VAL A 28 6.79 1.97 -8.30
C VAL A 28 5.86 2.81 -7.43
N LEU A 29 6.21 3.02 -6.16
CA LEU A 29 5.43 3.83 -5.24
C LEU A 29 5.40 5.30 -5.66
N ASP A 30 6.53 5.85 -6.09
CA ASP A 30 6.61 7.21 -6.64
C ASP A 30 5.71 7.37 -7.87
N LYS A 31 5.69 6.37 -8.76
CA LYS A 31 4.83 6.38 -9.95
C LYS A 31 3.34 6.30 -9.61
N MET A 32 2.97 5.53 -8.59
CA MET A 32 1.56 5.31 -8.24
C MET A 32 0.96 6.40 -7.35
N PHE A 33 1.75 6.90 -6.38
CA PHE A 33 1.27 7.78 -5.32
C PHE A 33 1.95 9.16 -5.34
N GLY A 34 2.95 9.36 -6.19
CA GLY A 34 3.77 10.56 -6.25
C GLY A 34 5.02 10.45 -5.38
N PRO A 35 6.10 11.16 -5.75
CA PRO A 35 7.34 11.16 -4.98
C PRO A 35 7.14 11.75 -3.58
N GLY A 36 7.68 11.07 -2.56
CA GLY A 36 7.57 11.49 -1.16
C GLY A 36 6.24 11.13 -0.48
N SER A 37 5.33 10.44 -1.18
CA SER A 37 4.03 10.01 -0.64
C SER A 37 4.10 8.72 0.20
N TRP A 38 5.29 8.20 0.47
CA TRP A 38 5.49 6.97 1.23
C TRP A 38 6.64 7.11 2.24
N ARG A 39 6.61 6.28 3.27
CA ARG A 39 7.68 6.17 4.25
C ARG A 39 8.08 4.70 4.41
N TYR A 40 9.38 4.43 4.40
CA TYR A 40 9.88 3.11 4.73
C TYR A 40 9.99 2.94 6.24
N ASP A 41 9.38 1.88 6.77
CA ASP A 41 9.57 1.41 8.14
C ASP A 41 10.57 0.25 8.14
N ALA A 42 11.79 0.52 8.58
CA ALA A 42 12.85 -0.48 8.62
C ALA A 42 12.63 -1.57 9.68
N ARG A 43 11.81 -1.32 10.71
CA ARG A 43 11.54 -2.30 11.78
C ARG A 43 10.62 -3.40 11.27
N GLU A 44 9.60 -3.01 10.51
CA GLU A 44 8.64 -3.95 9.91
C GLU A 44 9.02 -4.36 8.48
N GLN A 45 10.00 -3.69 7.88
CA GLN A 45 10.42 -3.84 6.48
C GLN A 45 9.28 -3.59 5.49
N LEU A 46 8.55 -2.50 5.71
CA LEU A 46 7.34 -2.13 4.97
C LEU A 46 7.42 -0.70 4.45
N TRP A 47 6.89 -0.49 3.25
CA TRP A 47 6.58 0.84 2.74
C TRP A 47 5.15 1.20 3.10
N ILE A 48 4.98 2.32 3.79
CA ILE A 48 3.70 2.80 4.30
C ILE A 48 3.29 4.03 3.49
N VAL A 49 2.15 3.93 2.81
CA VAL A 49 1.55 4.99 2.00
C VAL A 49 0.26 5.45 2.67
N PRO A 50 0.09 6.73 3.01
CA PRO A 50 -1.19 7.25 3.50
C PRO A 50 -2.28 7.14 2.42
N ASP A 51 -3.45 6.62 2.77
CA ASP A 51 -4.62 6.63 1.90
C ASP A 51 -5.31 7.99 1.97
N SER A 52 -4.87 8.93 1.13
CA SER A 52 -5.42 10.30 1.08
C SER A 52 -6.88 10.37 0.63
N LYS A 53 -7.44 9.27 0.10
CA LYS A 53 -8.85 9.18 -0.31
C LYS A 53 -9.76 8.62 0.78
N ASP A 54 -9.21 8.12 1.89
CA ASP A 54 -10.00 7.63 3.02
C ASP A 54 -10.57 8.82 3.78
N THR A 55 -11.89 8.94 3.82
CA THR A 55 -12.64 10.03 4.50
C THR A 55 -13.30 9.56 5.80
N GLY A 56 -13.01 8.33 6.24
CA GLY A 56 -13.55 7.78 7.47
C GLY A 56 -12.85 8.30 8.72
N PRO A 57 -13.43 8.08 9.92
CA PRO A 57 -12.76 8.39 11.18
C PRO A 57 -11.47 7.57 11.30
N GLY A 58 -10.38 8.23 11.72
CA GLY A 58 -9.05 7.63 11.78
C GLY A 58 -8.18 7.95 10.56
N ARG A 59 -7.14 7.14 10.35
CA ARG A 59 -6.24 7.23 9.19
C ARG A 59 -6.03 5.86 8.60
N ALA A 60 -6.18 5.74 7.29
CA ALA A 60 -5.89 4.51 6.58
C ALA A 60 -4.56 4.60 5.83
N TYR A 61 -3.89 3.44 5.72
CA TYR A 61 -2.58 3.31 5.11
C TYR A 61 -2.54 2.04 4.25
N TYR A 62 -1.84 2.12 3.12
CA TYR A 62 -1.41 0.95 2.38
C TYR A 62 -0.01 0.56 2.83
N CYS A 63 0.14 -0.65 3.36
CA CYS A 63 1.42 -1.21 3.76
C CYS A 63 1.85 -2.22 2.70
N VAL A 64 3.01 -1.99 2.07
CA VAL A 64 3.54 -2.78 0.96
C VAL A 64 4.88 -3.38 1.35
N ARG A 65 5.06 -4.68 1.09
CA ARG A 65 6.30 -5.43 1.29
C ARG A 65 7.15 -5.42 0.02
N ALA A 66 8.46 -5.63 0.16
CA ALA A 66 9.39 -5.73 -0.98
C ALA A 66 9.02 -6.85 -1.98
N ASN A 67 8.32 -7.90 -1.53
CA ASN A 67 7.85 -8.98 -2.41
C ASN A 67 6.55 -8.64 -3.18
N GLY A 68 6.04 -7.42 -3.04
CA GLY A 68 4.80 -6.94 -3.65
C GLY A 68 3.51 -7.38 -2.96
N ASP A 69 3.58 -8.07 -1.83
CA ASP A 69 2.42 -8.26 -0.96
C ASP A 69 2.05 -6.96 -0.26
N TRP A 70 0.75 -6.74 -0.07
CA TRP A 70 0.28 -5.54 0.58
C TRP A 70 -1.03 -5.77 1.33
N PHE A 71 -1.24 -4.95 2.35
CA PHE A 71 -2.47 -4.91 3.13
C PHE A 71 -2.85 -3.46 3.44
N LYS A 72 -4.13 -3.22 3.68
CA LYS A 72 -4.63 -1.92 4.13
C LYS A 72 -4.71 -1.96 5.66
N ALA A 73 -4.00 -1.07 6.33
CA ALA A 73 -4.09 -0.84 7.76
C ALA A 73 -5.00 0.37 8.02
N ARG A 74 -5.77 0.32 9.10
CA ARG A 74 -6.51 1.48 9.60
C ARG A 74 -6.09 1.70 11.05
N LEU A 75 -5.69 2.93 11.35
CA LEU A 75 -5.53 3.42 12.70
C LEU A 75 -6.81 4.14 13.06
N ASP A 76 -7.63 3.51 13.88
CA ASP A 76 -8.81 4.15 14.44
C ASP A 76 -8.37 5.28 15.38
N THR A 77 -9.09 6.40 15.36
CA THR A 77 -8.97 7.43 16.39
C THR A 77 -9.55 6.88 17.69
N VAL A 78 -8.79 6.06 18.41
CA VAL A 78 -9.14 5.72 19.79
C VAL A 78 -9.10 7.02 20.59
N HIS A 79 -10.26 7.52 21.00
CA HIS A 79 -10.36 8.48 22.09
C HIS A 79 -9.63 7.85 23.28
N THR A 80 -8.45 8.37 23.60
CA THR A 80 -7.87 8.13 24.90
C THR A 80 -8.73 8.94 25.87
N GLN A 81 -9.36 8.23 26.81
CA GLN A 81 -10.28 8.78 27.82
C GLN A 81 -9.64 9.92 28.62
#